data_AF-A0AAV2AEB5-F1
#
_entry.id   AF-A0AAV2AEB5-F1
#
_cell.length_a   1.000
_cell.length_b   1.000
_cell.length_c   1.000
_cell.angle_alpha   90.00
_cell.angle_beta   90.00
_cell.angle_gamma   90.00
#
_symmetry.space_group_name_H-M   'P 1'
#
loop_
_entity.id
_entity.type
_entity.pdbx_description
1 polymer ?
#
loop_
_entity_poly.entity_id
_entity_poly.type
_entity_poly.pdbx_seq_one_letter_code
_entity_poly.pdbx_strand_id
1 'polypeptide(L)'
;MFINISTCMQQAYRKISLFLLPAQAPAHRLEEFCRKFEIVSKVHYILSDASKRQVYDEKGVIDASVDKLGALFGTKYWKKLFPHIVPEDIEDFKEIYKDSEEEKEDLQTVYLRAKGDMDRLAEVYFAYSAEDEDRICDIMLKLIKRKIMPSYAKFMKEAAASIEARKKKVSFSDLKQRNIGAN
;
A
#
# COMPACT_ATOMS: atom_id res chain seq x y z
N MET A 1 -10.41 1.28 21.86
CA MET A 1 -9.90 1.58 20.50
C MET A 1 -9.11 2.88 20.59
N PHE A 2 -7.81 2.80 20.88
CA PHE A 2 -6.97 4.01 20.94
C PHE A 2 -6.66 4.41 19.50
N ILE A 3 -7.32 5.47 19.02
CA ILE A 3 -6.91 6.10 17.75
C ILE A 3 -5.53 6.68 18.04
N ASN A 4 -4.50 6.06 17.49
CA ASN A 4 -3.16 6.60 17.57
C ASN A 4 -3.17 7.92 16.79
N ILE A 5 -3.17 9.06 17.50
CA ILE A 5 -3.28 10.40 16.91
C ILE A 5 -2.15 10.63 15.89
N SER A 6 -1.02 9.95 16.04
CA SER A 6 0.07 9.99 15.07
C SER A 6 -0.34 9.40 13.70
N THR A 7 -1.07 8.28 13.67
CA THR A 7 -1.44 7.62 12.42
C THR A 7 -2.52 8.37 11.65
N CYS A 8 -3.50 8.99 12.32
CA CYS A 8 -4.51 9.81 11.63
C CYS A 8 -3.92 11.10 11.04
N MET A 9 -2.97 11.72 11.74
CA MET A 9 -2.24 12.90 11.25
C MET A 9 -1.40 12.58 10.02
N GLN A 10 -0.66 11.47 10.05
CA GLN A 10 0.15 11.03 8.92
C GLN A 10 -0.72 10.67 7.70
N GLN A 11 -1.87 10.02 7.91
CA GLN A 11 -2.83 9.72 6.85
C GLN A 11 -3.42 10.99 6.22
N ALA A 12 -3.83 11.97 7.05
CA ALA A 12 -4.35 13.24 6.56
C ALA A 12 -3.30 14.01 5.76
N TYR A 13 -2.07 14.07 6.27
CA TYR A 13 -0.94 14.69 5.59
C TYR A 13 -0.63 14.01 4.26
N ARG A 14 -0.61 12.66 4.22
CA ARG A 14 -0.42 11.91 2.97
C ARG A 14 -1.44 12.31 1.90
N LYS A 15 -2.73 12.37 2.25
CA LYS A 15 -3.80 12.72 1.32
C LYS A 15 -3.65 14.14 0.76
N ILE A 16 -3.44 15.12 1.64
CA ILE A 16 -3.35 16.53 1.25
C ILE A 16 -2.06 16.80 0.46
N SER A 17 -0.94 16.23 0.90
CA SER A 17 0.36 16.40 0.24
C SER A 17 0.36 15.83 -1.18
N LEU A 18 -0.32 14.70 -1.42
CA LEU A 18 -0.50 14.15 -2.77
C LEU A 18 -1.25 15.12 -3.69
N PHE A 19 -2.34 15.72 -3.21
CA PHE A 19 -3.12 16.69 -3.99
C PHE A 19 -2.33 17.96 -4.33
N LEU A 20 -1.39 18.34 -3.47
CA LEU A 20 -0.59 19.56 -3.61
C LEU A 20 0.81 19.30 -4.17
N LEU A 21 1.08 18.10 -4.71
CA LEU A 21 2.39 17.80 -5.29
C LEU A 21 2.71 18.78 -6.42
N PRO A 22 3.90 19.43 -6.41
CA PRO A 22 4.30 20.33 -7.49
C PRO A 22 4.26 19.68 -8.88
N ALA A 23 4.55 18.37 -8.95
CA ALA A 23 4.51 17.59 -10.19
C ALA A 23 3.10 17.45 -10.79
N GLN A 24 2.04 17.60 -9.99
CA GLN A 24 0.65 17.51 -10.42
C GLN A 24 0.02 18.88 -10.68
N ALA A 25 0.75 19.97 -10.44
CA ALA A 25 0.23 21.32 -10.55
C ALA A 25 0.08 21.75 -12.03
N PRO A 26 -1.06 22.36 -12.41
CA PRO A 26 -1.15 23.10 -13.67
C PRO A 26 -0.11 24.23 -13.68
N ALA A 27 0.51 24.51 -14.84
CA ALA A 27 1.59 25.49 -14.94
C ALA A 27 1.24 26.87 -14.34
N HIS A 28 0.00 27.32 -14.50
CA HIS A 28 -0.50 28.60 -13.98
C HIS A 28 -0.75 28.63 -12.45
N ARG A 29 -0.69 27.48 -11.76
CA ARG A 29 -0.87 27.36 -10.30
C ARG A 29 0.32 26.74 -9.58
N LEU A 30 1.45 26.53 -10.28
CA LEU A 30 2.62 25.86 -9.71
C LEU A 30 3.08 26.54 -8.42
N GLU A 31 3.14 27.87 -8.39
CA GLU A 31 3.54 28.64 -7.21
C GLU A 31 2.58 28.44 -6.03
N GLU A 32 1.28 28.43 -6.29
CA GLU A 32 0.24 28.17 -5.28
C GLU A 32 0.38 26.77 -4.69
N PHE A 33 0.60 25.76 -5.53
CA PHE A 33 0.80 24.37 -5.11
C PHE A 33 2.06 24.22 -4.28
N CYS A 34 3.20 24.75 -4.75
CA CYS A 34 4.46 24.74 -4.03
C CYS A 34 4.32 25.41 -2.65
N ARG A 35 3.68 26.58 -2.58
CA ARG A 35 3.47 27.30 -1.32
C ARG A 35 2.58 26.53 -0.36
N LYS A 36 1.46 25.99 -0.84
CA LYS A 36 0.55 25.20 -0.01
C LYS A 36 1.19 23.90 0.46
N PHE A 37 1.93 23.21 -0.40
CA PHE A 37 2.67 22.00 -0.07
C PHE A 37 3.70 22.24 1.04
N GLU A 38 4.45 23.33 0.94
CA GLU A 38 5.42 23.73 1.97
C GLU A 38 4.74 24.04 3.31
N ILE A 39 3.63 24.79 3.29
CA ILE A 39 2.86 25.09 4.51
C ILE A 39 2.35 23.80 5.15
N VAL A 40 1.73 22.92 4.39
CA VAL A 40 1.18 21.64 4.91
C VAL A 40 2.29 20.75 5.47
N SER A 41 3.47 20.76 4.86
CA SER A 41 4.65 20.05 5.35
C SER A 41 5.12 20.58 6.71
N LYS A 42 5.19 21.92 6.87
CA LYS A 42 5.55 22.57 8.14
C LYS A 42 4.52 22.31 9.23
N VAL A 43 3.23 22.37 8.90
CA VAL A 43 2.14 22.06 9.83
C VAL A 43 2.27 20.63 10.34
N HIS A 44 2.47 19.66 9.44
CA HIS A 44 2.67 18.27 9.86
C HIS A 44 3.94 18.11 10.70
N TYR A 45 5.05 18.76 10.33
CA TYR A 45 6.30 18.71 11.09
C TYR A 45 6.17 19.18 12.54
N ILE A 46 5.40 20.25 12.78
CA ILE A 46 5.14 20.77 14.13
C ILE A 46 4.18 19.84 14.88
N LEU A 47 3.06 19.48 14.26
CA LEU A 47 2.00 18.73 14.93
C LEU A 47 2.33 17.24 15.16
N SER A 48 3.30 16.69 14.42
CA SER A 48 3.73 15.30 14.61
C SER A 48 4.66 15.10 15.80
N ASP A 49 5.27 16.16 16.31
CA ASP A 49 6.18 16.12 17.45
C ASP A 49 5.45 16.64 18.69
N ALA A 50 5.34 15.81 19.73
CA ALA A 50 4.57 16.14 20.92
C ALA A 50 5.09 17.40 21.63
N SER A 51 6.41 17.60 21.67
CA SER A 51 7.03 18.78 22.29
C SER A 51 6.76 20.04 21.48
N LYS A 52 6.88 19.97 20.14
CA LYS A 52 6.57 21.11 19.27
C LYS A 52 5.09 21.46 19.26
N ARG A 53 4.22 20.45 19.27
CA ARG A 53 2.77 20.62 19.39
C ARG A 53 2.40 21.29 20.71
N GLN A 54 2.96 20.84 21.83
CA GLN A 54 2.68 21.44 23.13
C GLN A 54 3.04 22.94 23.16
N VAL A 55 4.21 23.31 22.64
CA VAL A 55 4.62 24.72 22.55
C VAL A 55 3.66 25.54 21.69
N TYR A 56 3.21 24.98 20.57
CA TYR A 56 2.24 25.64 19.69
C TYR A 56 0.88 25.80 20.38
N ASP A 57 0.38 24.78 21.06
CA ASP A 57 -0.92 24.79 21.74
C ASP A 57 -0.93 25.76 22.94
N GLU A 58 0.17 25.84 23.70
CA GLU A 58 0.29 26.70 24.88
C GLU A 58 0.54 28.17 24.54
N LYS A 59 1.38 28.45 23.53
CA LYS A 59 1.89 29.81 23.26
C LYS A 59 1.41 30.38 21.92
N GLY A 60 0.84 29.57 21.04
CA GLY A 60 0.47 29.98 19.68
C GLY A 60 1.66 30.33 18.79
N VAL A 61 2.88 29.92 19.18
CA VAL A 61 4.12 30.24 18.45
C VAL A 61 4.72 29.00 17.81
N ILE A 62 5.38 29.21 16.67
CA ILE A 62 6.19 28.20 16.00
C ILE A 62 7.67 28.49 16.24
N ASP A 63 8.50 27.45 16.32
CA ASP A 63 9.94 27.60 16.47
C ASP A 63 10.54 28.32 15.25
N ALA A 64 11.40 29.33 15.49
CA ALA A 64 12.13 30.05 14.45
C ALA A 64 13.03 29.13 13.59
N SER A 65 13.33 27.91 14.07
CA SER A 65 13.98 26.87 13.26
C SER A 65 13.15 26.46 12.04
N VAL A 66 11.81 26.57 12.10
CA VAL A 66 10.88 26.21 11.01
C VAL A 66 11.05 27.13 9.80
N ASP A 67 11.41 28.39 10.01
CA ASP A 67 11.69 29.34 8.93
C ASP A 67 13.05 29.09 8.28
N LYS A 68 13.95 28.38 8.97
CA LYS A 68 15.29 28.01 8.49
C LYS A 68 15.32 26.68 7.73
N LEU A 69 14.19 25.98 7.59
CA LEU A 69 14.12 24.67 6.96
C LEU A 69 14.47 24.67 5.45
N GLY A 70 14.46 25.85 4.81
CA GLY A 70 14.88 26.06 3.43
C GLY A 70 13.84 25.64 2.38
N ALA A 71 14.01 26.11 1.14
CA ALA A 71 12.99 26.01 0.07
C ALA A 71 12.66 24.58 -0.41
N LEU A 72 13.45 23.58 -0.03
CA LEU A 72 13.23 22.16 -0.40
C LEU A 72 12.77 21.30 0.78
N PHE A 73 12.46 21.92 1.92
CA PHE A 73 12.08 21.19 3.13
C PHE A 73 10.90 20.26 2.90
N GLY A 74 9.78 20.76 2.37
CA GLY A 74 8.58 19.97 2.16
C GLY A 74 8.86 18.72 1.33
N THR A 75 9.61 18.85 0.23
CA THR A 75 9.94 17.71 -0.65
C THR A 75 10.85 16.70 0.05
N LYS A 76 11.89 17.16 0.76
CA LYS A 76 12.79 16.26 1.53
C LYS A 76 12.05 15.56 2.67
N TYR A 77 11.21 16.29 3.37
CA TYR A 77 10.40 15.79 4.46
C TYR A 77 9.38 14.75 3.99
N TRP A 78 8.69 15.04 2.87
CA TRP A 78 7.76 14.11 2.26
C TRP A 78 8.43 12.82 1.81
N LYS A 79 9.57 12.90 1.12
CA LYS A 79 10.35 11.71 0.70
C LYS A 79 10.83 10.86 1.87
N LYS A 80 11.16 11.49 3.01
CA LYS A 80 11.53 10.77 4.23
C LYS A 80 10.35 10.00 4.83
N LEU A 81 9.16 10.59 4.81
CA LEU A 81 7.94 9.98 5.37
C LEU A 81 7.30 8.95 4.43
N PHE A 82 7.42 9.18 3.13
CA PHE A 82 6.84 8.37 2.07
C PHE A 82 7.97 8.03 1.10
N PRO A 83 8.79 7.02 1.44
CA PRO A 83 9.86 6.58 0.55
C PRO A 83 9.27 6.15 -0.79
N HIS A 84 10.05 6.39 -1.84
CA HIS A 84 9.68 5.92 -3.18
C HIS A 84 9.79 4.40 -3.21
N ILE A 85 8.68 3.73 -3.49
CA ILE A 85 8.63 2.27 -3.63
C ILE A 85 9.04 1.94 -5.05
N VAL A 86 10.10 1.16 -5.22
CA VAL A 86 10.53 0.61 -6.52
C VAL A 86 10.01 -0.83 -6.70
N PRO A 87 9.97 -1.37 -7.93
CA PRO A 87 9.55 -2.75 -8.15
C PRO A 87 10.34 -3.77 -7.32
N GLU A 88 11.63 -3.50 -7.07
CA GLU A 88 12.48 -4.34 -6.23
C GLU A 88 11.98 -4.42 -4.78
N ASP A 89 11.52 -3.29 -4.21
CA ASP A 89 10.94 -3.26 -2.86
C ASP A 89 9.68 -4.15 -2.76
N ILE A 90 8.91 -4.27 -3.85
CA ILE A 90 7.72 -5.13 -3.90
C ILE A 90 8.13 -6.60 -3.89
N GLU A 91 9.18 -6.95 -4.61
CA GLU A 91 9.66 -8.33 -4.65
C GLU A 91 10.31 -8.73 -3.31
N ASP A 92 11.11 -7.85 -2.72
CA ASP A 92 11.65 -8.03 -1.37
C ASP A 92 10.53 -8.18 -0.33
N PHE A 93 9.46 -7.39 -0.46
CA PHE A 93 8.28 -7.51 0.39
C PHE A 93 7.56 -8.85 0.19
N LYS A 94 7.41 -9.33 -1.05
CA LYS A 94 6.79 -10.64 -1.31
C LYS A 94 7.54 -11.77 -0.64
N GLU A 95 8.87 -11.74 -0.63
CA GLU A 95 9.68 -12.80 -0.03
C GLU A 95 9.48 -12.90 1.49
N ILE A 96 9.32 -11.77 2.19
CA ILE A 96 9.01 -11.78 3.63
C ILE A 96 7.51 -12.02 3.92
N TYR A 97 6.65 -11.70 2.96
CA TYR A 97 5.20 -11.83 3.08
C TYR A 97 4.74 -13.28 2.86
N LYS A 98 5.40 -14.04 1.97
CA LYS A 98 5.11 -15.46 1.73
C LYS A 98 5.25 -16.27 3.02
N ASP A 99 4.28 -17.14 3.25
CA ASP A 99 4.09 -18.02 4.40
C ASP A 99 3.91 -17.31 5.77
N SER A 100 3.86 -15.97 5.77
CA SER A 100 3.59 -15.16 6.95
C SER A 100 2.16 -15.35 7.47
N GLU A 101 1.89 -14.88 8.69
CA GLU A 101 0.51 -14.81 9.19
C GLU A 101 -0.32 -13.75 8.44
N GLU A 102 0.32 -12.67 7.98
CA GLU A 102 -0.33 -11.60 7.21
C GLU A 102 -0.89 -12.15 5.88
N GLU A 103 -0.12 -12.99 5.18
CA GLU A 103 -0.60 -13.68 3.97
C GLU A 103 -1.84 -14.53 4.25
N LYS A 104 -1.89 -15.24 5.37
CA LYS A 104 -3.03 -16.12 5.71
C LYS A 104 -4.30 -15.32 5.95
N GLU A 105 -4.19 -14.19 6.64
CA GLU A 105 -5.30 -13.27 6.92
C GLU A 105 -5.83 -12.62 5.64
N ASP A 106 -4.93 -12.21 4.75
CA ASP A 106 -5.27 -11.63 3.46
C ASP A 106 -5.91 -12.64 2.52
N LEU A 107 -5.34 -13.85 2.40
CA LEU A 107 -5.91 -14.94 1.62
C LEU A 107 -7.31 -15.30 2.13
N GLN A 108 -7.52 -15.35 3.44
CA GLN A 108 -8.86 -15.55 4.02
C GLN A 108 -9.82 -14.45 3.57
N THR A 109 -9.40 -13.18 3.65
CA THR A 109 -10.21 -12.03 3.27
C THR A 109 -10.58 -12.06 1.79
N VAL A 110 -9.60 -12.32 0.91
CA VAL A 110 -9.79 -12.39 -0.54
C VAL A 110 -10.66 -13.59 -0.90
N TYR A 111 -10.42 -14.76 -0.32
CA TYR A 111 -11.21 -15.97 -0.55
C TYR A 111 -12.68 -15.78 -0.18
N LEU A 112 -12.96 -15.14 0.96
CA LEU A 112 -14.33 -14.82 1.39
C LEU A 112 -15.02 -13.84 0.44
N ARG A 113 -14.32 -12.80 -0.01
CA ARG A 113 -14.83 -11.82 -0.99
C ARG A 113 -15.08 -12.46 -2.35
N ALA A 114 -14.22 -13.40 -2.76
CA ALA A 114 -14.33 -14.14 -4.00
C ALA A 114 -15.34 -15.30 -3.92
N LYS A 115 -15.83 -15.66 -2.73
CA LYS A 115 -16.69 -16.85 -2.50
C LYS A 115 -16.06 -18.14 -3.05
N GLY A 116 -14.74 -18.27 -2.88
CA GLY A 116 -13.96 -19.42 -3.36
C GLY A 116 -13.77 -19.50 -4.87
N ASP A 117 -13.94 -18.39 -5.57
CA ASP A 117 -13.60 -18.26 -6.99
C ASP A 117 -12.11 -17.98 -7.18
N MET A 118 -11.36 -18.97 -7.68
CA MET A 118 -9.91 -18.85 -7.87
C MET A 118 -9.52 -17.91 -9.00
N ASP A 119 -10.36 -17.75 -10.03
CA ASP A 119 -10.11 -16.78 -11.12
C ASP A 119 -10.15 -15.36 -10.58
N ARG A 120 -11.14 -15.06 -9.74
CA ARG A 120 -11.26 -13.77 -9.09
C ARG A 120 -10.18 -13.56 -8.02
N LEU A 121 -9.76 -14.61 -7.33
CA LEU A 121 -8.66 -14.54 -6.38
C LEU A 121 -7.36 -14.17 -7.08
N ALA A 122 -7.04 -14.83 -8.20
CA ALA A 122 -5.85 -14.55 -9.00
C ALA A 122 -5.80 -13.13 -9.56
N GLU A 123 -6.95 -12.53 -9.84
CA GLU A 123 -7.02 -11.14 -10.33
C GLU A 123 -6.84 -10.09 -9.23
N VAL A 124 -7.14 -10.42 -7.97
CA VAL A 124 -7.16 -9.45 -6.85
C VAL A 124 -5.98 -9.62 -5.91
N TYR A 125 -5.44 -10.83 -5.79
CA TYR A 125 -4.35 -11.15 -4.89
C TYR A 125 -3.00 -10.72 -5.49
N PHE A 126 -2.35 -9.73 -4.87
CA PHE A 126 -1.15 -9.08 -5.44
C PHE A 126 0.08 -9.99 -5.50
N ALA A 127 0.16 -10.99 -4.61
CA ALA A 127 1.25 -11.96 -4.54
C ALA A 127 0.90 -13.28 -5.26
N TYR A 128 -0.12 -13.27 -6.13
CA TYR A 128 -0.45 -14.43 -6.94
C TYR A 128 0.59 -14.65 -8.04
N SER A 129 1.02 -15.89 -8.21
CA SER A 129 1.77 -16.37 -9.36
C SER A 129 1.23 -17.74 -9.79
N ALA A 130 1.40 -18.10 -11.05
CA ALA A 130 0.95 -19.41 -11.55
C ALA A 130 1.74 -20.56 -10.89
N GLU A 131 2.97 -20.29 -10.48
CA GLU A 131 3.87 -21.20 -9.78
C GLU A 131 3.47 -21.40 -8.31
N ASP A 132 2.97 -20.35 -7.65
CA ASP A 132 2.58 -20.40 -6.23
C ASP A 132 1.14 -20.88 -6.00
N GLU A 133 0.34 -21.08 -7.05
CA GLU A 133 -1.08 -21.44 -6.92
C GLU A 133 -1.30 -22.70 -6.09
N ASP A 134 -0.44 -23.72 -6.25
CA ASP A 134 -0.57 -24.98 -5.52
C ASP A 134 -0.30 -24.75 -4.01
N ARG A 135 0.70 -23.92 -3.67
CA ARG A 135 1.00 -23.50 -2.28
C ARG A 135 -0.15 -22.70 -1.67
N ILE A 136 -0.70 -21.75 -2.43
CA ILE A 136 -1.84 -20.92 -2.01
C ILE A 136 -3.06 -21.80 -1.74
N CYS A 137 -3.34 -22.77 -2.61
CA CYS A 137 -4.40 -23.75 -2.43
C CYS A 137 -4.20 -24.59 -1.16
N ASP A 138 -2.98 -25.05 -0.90
CA ASP A 138 -2.65 -25.80 0.32
C ASP A 138 -2.88 -24.99 1.60
N ILE A 139 -2.54 -23.70 1.60
CA ILE A 139 -2.82 -22.79 2.73
C ILE A 139 -4.33 -22.69 2.96
N MET A 140 -5.11 -22.45 1.90
CA MET A 140 -6.57 -22.36 2.01
C MET A 140 -7.20 -23.68 2.46
N LEU A 141 -6.73 -24.82 1.97
CA LEU A 141 -7.19 -26.14 2.41
C LEU A 141 -6.90 -26.37 3.90
N LYS A 142 -5.71 -25.97 4.39
CA LYS A 142 -5.37 -26.04 5.83
C LYS A 142 -6.32 -25.15 6.66
N LEU A 143 -6.63 -23.94 6.20
CA LEU A 143 -7.55 -23.02 6.89
C LEU A 143 -9.01 -23.55 6.90
N ILE A 144 -9.48 -24.13 5.80
CA ILE A 144 -10.79 -24.79 5.71
C ILE A 144 -10.84 -25.99 6.67
N LYS A 145 -9.79 -26.82 6.69
CA LYS A 145 -9.71 -28.00 7.57
C LYS A 145 -9.74 -27.61 9.05
N ARG A 146 -9.14 -26.47 9.40
CA ARG A 146 -9.20 -25.84 10.72
C ARG A 146 -10.54 -25.16 11.04
N LYS A 147 -11.50 -25.13 10.09
CA LYS A 147 -12.80 -24.45 10.19
C LYS A 147 -12.69 -22.93 10.42
N ILE A 148 -11.59 -22.32 9.97
CA ILE A 148 -11.37 -20.86 10.05
C ILE A 148 -12.14 -20.15 8.92
N MET A 149 -12.38 -20.84 7.81
CA MET A 149 -13.12 -20.33 6.66
C MET A 149 -14.07 -21.40 6.07
N PRO A 150 -15.20 -20.99 5.48
CA PRO A 150 -16.17 -21.91 4.90
C PRO A 150 -15.60 -22.60 3.65
N SER A 151 -16.04 -23.83 3.41
CA SER A 151 -15.72 -24.55 2.17
C SER A 151 -16.72 -24.14 1.08
N TYR A 152 -16.26 -23.46 0.03
CA TYR A 152 -17.09 -23.16 -1.13
C TYR A 152 -16.96 -24.26 -2.20
N ALA A 153 -18.10 -24.66 -2.76
CA ALA A 153 -18.13 -25.68 -3.81
C ALA A 153 -17.34 -25.27 -5.07
N LYS A 154 -17.27 -23.96 -5.36
CA LYS A 154 -16.52 -23.43 -6.50
C LYS A 154 -15.00 -23.69 -6.38
N PHE A 155 -14.48 -23.70 -5.16
CA PHE A 155 -13.09 -24.06 -4.87
C PHE A 155 -12.89 -25.58 -4.84
N MET A 156 -13.76 -26.31 -4.12
CA MET A 156 -13.58 -27.76 -3.91
C MET A 156 -13.83 -28.62 -5.16
N LYS A 157 -14.67 -28.15 -6.07
CA LYS A 157 -15.09 -28.89 -7.28
C LYS A 157 -14.59 -28.20 -8.55
N GLU A 158 -13.49 -27.46 -8.46
CA GLU A 158 -12.92 -26.82 -9.63
C GLU A 158 -12.43 -27.87 -10.64
N ALA A 159 -12.72 -27.65 -11.91
CA ALA A 159 -12.27 -28.53 -12.98
C ALA A 159 -10.79 -28.27 -13.32
N ALA A 160 -10.02 -29.33 -13.59
CA ALA A 160 -8.61 -29.20 -13.96
C ALA A 160 -8.36 -28.28 -15.17
N ALA A 161 -9.29 -28.28 -16.14
CA ALA A 161 -9.23 -27.38 -17.30
C ALA A 161 -9.33 -25.88 -16.90
N SER A 162 -10.07 -25.56 -15.84
CA SER A 162 -10.19 -24.20 -15.30
C SER A 162 -8.86 -23.74 -14.71
N ILE A 163 -8.23 -24.60 -13.90
CA ILE A 163 -6.92 -24.36 -13.28
C ILE A 163 -5.86 -24.13 -14.35
N GLU A 164 -5.77 -25.01 -15.35
CA GLU A 164 -4.79 -24.86 -16.43
C GLU A 164 -5.01 -23.59 -17.26
N ALA A 165 -6.27 -23.26 -17.56
CA ALA A 165 -6.59 -22.05 -18.31
C ALA A 165 -6.17 -20.79 -17.53
N ARG A 166 -6.41 -20.76 -16.22
CA ARG A 166 -5.98 -19.68 -15.34
C ARG A 166 -4.45 -19.56 -15.27
N LYS A 167 -3.74 -20.66 -15.03
CA LYS A 167 -2.25 -20.66 -15.00
C LYS A 167 -1.66 -20.13 -16.30
N LYS A 168 -2.21 -20.55 -17.46
CA LYS A 168 -1.78 -20.04 -18.78
C LYS A 168 -2.07 -18.55 -18.96
N LYS A 169 -3.24 -18.07 -18.54
CA LYS A 169 -3.62 -16.64 -18.62
C LYS A 169 -2.67 -15.78 -17.79
N VAL A 170 -2.39 -16.19 -16.55
CA VAL A 170 -1.54 -15.44 -15.61
C VAL A 170 -0.08 -15.46 -16.06
N SER A 171 0.47 -16.62 -16.42
CA SER A 171 1.84 -16.73 -16.94
C SER A 171 2.04 -15.85 -18.19
N PHE A 172 1.06 -15.80 -19.10
CA PHE A 172 1.12 -14.93 -20.27
C PHE A 172 1.09 -13.44 -19.91
N SER A 173 0.28 -13.03 -18.92
CA SER A 173 0.27 -11.64 -18.45
C SER A 173 1.58 -11.24 -17.78
N ASP A 174 2.17 -12.12 -16.98
CA ASP A 174 3.43 -11.86 -16.27
C ASP A 174 4.59 -11.66 -17.24
N LEU A 175 4.66 -12.50 -18.28
CA LEU A 175 5.63 -12.36 -19.37
C LEU A 175 5.46 -11.03 -20.11
N LYS A 176 4.22 -10.60 -20.36
CA LYS A 176 3.95 -9.32 -21.02
C LYS A 176 4.38 -8.13 -20.16
N GLN A 177 4.13 -8.17 -18.86
CA GLN A 177 4.54 -7.11 -17.93
C GLN A 177 6.07 -6.99 -17.83
N ARG A 178 6.77 -8.12 -17.74
CA ARG A 178 8.25 -8.15 -17.73
C ARG A 178 8.86 -7.54 -18.99
N ASN A 179 8.27 -7.80 -20.16
CA ASN A 179 8.77 -7.28 -21.43
C ASN A 179 8.49 -5.78 -21.63
N ILE A 180 7.47 -5.22 -20.98
CA ILE A 180 7.16 -3.78 -21.05
C ILE A 180 8.11 -2.95 -20.18
N GLY A 181 8.62 -3.51 -19.07
CA GLY A 181 9.59 -2.84 -18.19
C GLY A 181 11.05 -2.89 -18.68
N ALA A 182 11.33 -3.57 -19.80
CA ALA A 182 12.68 -3.77 -20.35
C ALA A 182 13.00 -2.88 -21.57
N ASN A 183 12.11 -1.94 -21.92
CA ASN A 183 12.23 -0.98 -23.03
C ASN A 183 12.09 0.44 -22.50
#